data_AF-A0A9N9DE47-F1
#
_entry.id   AF-A0A9N9DE47-F1
#
_cell.length_a   1.000
_cell.length_b   1.000
_cell.length_c   1.000
_cell.angle_alpha   90.00
_cell.angle_beta   90.00
_cell.angle_gamma   90.00
#
_symmetry.space_group_name_H-M   'P 1'
#
loop_
_entity.id
_entity.type
_entity.pdbx_description
1 polymer ?
#
loop_
_entity_poly.entity_id
_entity_poly.type
_entity_poly.pdbx_seq_one_letter_code
_entity_poly.pdbx_strand_id
1 'polypeptide(L)'
;MLKWSSQEDAAVINLYEVCGPQWVTISRILGTKSAKQCSQRWHSTLRPGINRRPFTTIEHEAVRRLYCVHGARWARISSSLPDRNPGMVKASWEEMEEERKRIRARMSVARLLN
;
A
#
# COMPACT_ATOMS: atom_id res chain seq x y z
N MET A 1 -13.07 -11.10 -5.07
CA MET A 1 -11.67 -10.62 -5.19
C MET A 1 -10.86 -11.78 -5.78
N LEU A 2 -10.35 -11.67 -7.01
CA LEU A 2 -9.58 -12.76 -7.62
C LEU A 2 -8.23 -12.90 -6.91
N LYS A 3 -7.98 -14.06 -6.31
CA LYS A 3 -6.74 -14.37 -5.58
C LYS A 3 -5.61 -14.57 -6.60
N TRP A 4 -4.46 -13.98 -6.33
CA TRP A 4 -3.22 -14.25 -7.06
C TRP A 4 -2.57 -15.53 -6.53
N SER A 5 -2.14 -16.42 -7.41
CA SER A 5 -1.29 -17.56 -7.03
C SER A 5 0.19 -17.21 -7.11
N SER A 6 1.04 -17.98 -6.43
CA SER A 6 2.49 -17.81 -6.51
C SER A 6 3.01 -18.02 -7.94
N GLN A 7 2.37 -18.91 -8.70
CA GLN A 7 2.69 -19.15 -10.11
C GLN A 7 2.36 -17.93 -10.98
N GLU A 8 1.20 -17.29 -10.75
CA GLU A 8 0.83 -16.05 -11.45
C GLU A 8 1.78 -14.91 -11.10
N ASP A 9 2.15 -14.77 -9.82
CA ASP A 9 3.12 -13.78 -9.37
C ASP A 9 4.49 -13.98 -10.04
N ALA A 10 5.00 -15.22 -10.05
CA ALA A 10 6.25 -15.57 -10.71
C ALA A 10 6.20 -15.31 -12.23
N ALA A 11 5.09 -15.65 -12.88
CA ALA A 11 4.89 -15.37 -14.30
C ALA A 11 4.93 -13.86 -14.60
N VAL A 12 4.24 -13.03 -13.79
CA VAL A 12 4.29 -11.57 -13.95
C VAL A 12 5.71 -11.03 -13.76
N ILE A 13 6.46 -11.53 -12.77
CA ILE A 13 7.85 -11.13 -12.53
C ILE A 13 8.72 -11.46 -13.74
N ASN A 14 8.72 -12.72 -14.18
CA ASN A 14 9.55 -13.17 -15.31
C ASN A 14 9.19 -12.41 -16.60
N LEU A 15 7.90 -12.20 -16.87
CA LEU A 15 7.47 -11.47 -18.06
C LEU A 15 7.88 -9.99 -17.99
N TYR A 16 7.81 -9.37 -16.81
CA TYR A 16 8.28 -8.00 -16.63
C TYR A 16 9.79 -7.87 -16.86
N GLU A 17 10.58 -8.84 -16.41
CA GLU A 17 12.03 -8.87 -16.68
C GLU A 17 12.35 -8.96 -18.17
N VAL A 18 11.54 -9.71 -18.93
CA VAL A 18 11.75 -9.88 -20.39
C VAL A 18 11.28 -8.68 -21.21
N CYS A 19 10.08 -8.13 -20.92
CA CYS A 19 9.45 -7.12 -21.78
C CYS A 19 9.20 -5.76 -21.12
N GLY A 20 9.57 -5.58 -19.84
CA GLY A 20 9.34 -4.35 -19.08
C GLY A 20 7.85 -4.12 -18.75
N PRO A 21 7.42 -2.86 -18.52
CA PRO A 21 6.06 -2.51 -18.10
C PRO A 21 4.99 -2.62 -19.23
N GLN A 22 5.14 -3.59 -20.13
CA GLN A 22 4.19 -3.85 -21.21
C GLN A 22 2.98 -4.67 -20.72
N TRP A 23 2.14 -4.05 -19.89
CA TRP A 23 1.05 -4.73 -19.19
C TRP A 23 0.04 -5.44 -20.09
N VAL A 24 -0.22 -4.90 -21.29
CA VAL A 24 -1.10 -5.52 -22.29
C VAL A 24 -0.50 -6.84 -22.79
N THR A 25 0.80 -6.84 -23.12
CA THR A 25 1.54 -8.04 -23.53
C THR A 25 1.58 -9.07 -22.40
N ILE A 26 1.94 -8.64 -21.18
CA ILE A 26 2.00 -9.50 -19.99
C ILE A 26 0.65 -10.16 -19.74
N SER A 27 -0.43 -9.38 -19.77
CA SER A 27 -1.79 -9.89 -19.58
C SER A 27 -2.20 -10.91 -20.64
N ARG A 28 -1.85 -10.65 -21.91
CA ARG A 28 -2.16 -11.57 -23.01
C ARG A 28 -1.42 -12.89 -22.86
N ILE A 29 -0.16 -12.86 -22.42
CA ILE A 29 0.64 -14.09 -22.20
C ILE A 29 0.16 -14.83 -20.95
N LEU A 30 -0.16 -14.10 -19.87
CA LEU A 30 -0.64 -14.69 -18.63
C LEU A 30 -2.04 -15.32 -18.79
N GLY A 31 -2.90 -14.74 -19.62
CA GLY A 31 -4.23 -15.25 -19.97
C GLY A 31 -5.29 -15.19 -18.86
N THR A 32 -4.90 -15.13 -17.59
CA THR A 32 -5.82 -15.20 -16.44
C THR A 32 -6.14 -13.86 -15.79
N LYS A 33 -5.38 -12.81 -16.09
CA LYS A 33 -5.51 -11.47 -15.48
C LYS A 33 -5.41 -10.40 -16.56
N SER A 34 -6.18 -9.32 -16.39
CA SER A 34 -6.14 -8.13 -17.26
C SER A 34 -4.88 -7.30 -17.04
N ALA A 35 -4.52 -6.47 -18.04
CA ALA A 35 -3.38 -5.55 -17.95
C ALA A 35 -3.43 -4.66 -16.71
N LYS A 36 -4.62 -4.15 -16.37
CA LYS A 36 -4.84 -3.35 -15.16
C LYS A 36 -4.52 -4.13 -13.88
N GLN A 37 -4.94 -5.39 -13.80
CA GLN A 37 -4.66 -6.25 -12.65
C GLN A 37 -3.16 -6.55 -12.54
N CYS A 38 -2.48 -6.86 -13.65
CA CYS A 38 -1.04 -7.10 -13.66
C CYS A 38 -0.26 -5.88 -13.18
N SER A 39 -0.55 -4.70 -13.74
CA SER A 39 0.08 -3.44 -13.33
C SER A 39 -0.16 -3.13 -11.86
N GLN A 40 -1.41 -3.26 -11.41
CA GLN A 40 -1.76 -3.03 -10.01
C GLN A 40 -0.99 -3.99 -9.09
N ARG A 41 -0.94 -5.29 -9.42
CA ARG A 41 -0.24 -6.31 -8.63
C ARG A 41 1.26 -6.05 -8.57
N TRP A 42 1.86 -5.64 -9.67
CA TRP A 42 3.26 -5.25 -9.73
C TRP A 42 3.56 -4.11 -8.76
N HIS A 43 2.86 -2.98 -8.90
CA HIS A 43 3.11 -1.81 -8.08
C HIS A 43 2.71 -1.98 -6.60
N SER A 44 1.76 -2.87 -6.30
CA SER A 44 1.32 -3.12 -4.93
C SER A 44 2.17 -4.13 -4.19
N THR A 45 2.73 -5.12 -4.88
CA THR A 45 3.26 -6.31 -4.22
C THR A 45 4.53 -6.86 -4.83
N LEU A 46 4.66 -6.93 -6.16
CA LEU A 46 5.76 -7.68 -6.80
C LEU A 46 7.00 -6.84 -7.09
N ARG A 47 6.85 -5.52 -7.27
CA ARG A 47 7.98 -4.62 -7.56
C ARG A 47 9.07 -4.81 -6.49
N PRO A 48 10.32 -5.07 -6.91
CA PRO A 48 11.46 -5.09 -5.99
C PRO A 48 11.56 -3.78 -5.20
N GLY A 49 11.94 -3.89 -3.93
CA GLY A 49 12.06 -2.75 -3.03
C GLY A 49 10.80 -2.40 -2.24
N ILE A 50 9.62 -3.01 -2.47
CA ILE A 50 8.47 -2.77 -1.58
C ILE A 50 8.78 -3.24 -0.15
N ASN A 51 8.82 -2.30 0.80
CA ASN A 51 9.08 -2.60 2.20
C ASN A 51 7.78 -2.99 2.92
N ARG A 52 7.69 -4.26 3.34
CA ARG A 52 6.51 -4.82 4.04
C ARG A 52 6.61 -4.79 5.57
N ARG A 53 7.69 -4.25 6.13
CA ARG A 53 7.81 -4.08 7.60
C ARG A 53 6.80 -3.05 8.10
N PRO A 54 6.47 -3.04 9.40
CA PRO A 54 5.66 -1.98 9.99
C PRO A 54 6.20 -0.59 9.65
N PHE A 55 5.31 0.41 9.65
CA PHE A 55 5.72 1.81 9.50
C PHE A 55 6.51 2.23 10.73
N THR A 56 7.66 2.84 10.50
CA THR A 56 8.48 3.47 11.55
C THR A 56 7.82 4.74 12.05
N THR A 57 8.24 5.22 13.23
CA THR A 57 7.77 6.51 13.78
C THR A 57 8.00 7.67 12.81
N ILE A 58 9.16 7.69 12.13
CA ILE A 58 9.50 8.72 11.14
C ILE A 58 8.54 8.68 9.95
N GLU A 59 8.22 7.47 9.45
CA GLU A 59 7.24 7.32 8.37
C GLU A 59 5.85 7.75 8.82
N HIS A 60 5.42 7.38 10.04
CA HIS A 60 4.15 7.83 10.60
C HIS A 60 4.05 9.36 10.68
N GLU A 61 5.11 10.03 11.15
CA GLU A 61 5.16 11.49 11.17
C GLU A 61 5.08 12.11 9.78
N ALA A 62 5.81 11.54 8.81
CA ALA A 62 5.75 11.98 7.43
C ALA A 62 4.34 11.82 6.84
N VAL A 63 3.68 10.67 7.07
CA VAL A 63 2.30 10.44 6.67
C VAL A 63 1.37 11.49 7.27
N ARG A 64 1.50 11.81 8.57
CA ARG A 64 0.69 12.85 9.22
C ARG A 64 0.90 14.23 8.60
N ARG A 65 2.16 14.65 8.44
CA ARG A 65 2.48 15.95 7.83
C ARG A 65 1.91 16.05 6.42
N LEU A 66 2.13 15.02 5.60
CA LEU A 66 1.67 15.00 4.21
C LEU A 66 0.14 14.92 4.10
N TYR A 67 -0.53 14.23 5.01
CA TYR A 67 -2.00 14.22 5.07
C TYR A 67 -2.56 15.60 5.40
N CYS A 68 -1.93 16.38 6.29
CA CYS A 68 -2.36 17.76 6.56
C CYS A 68 -2.30 18.63 5.30
N VAL A 69 -1.33 18.41 4.42
CA VAL A 69 -1.15 19.20 3.18
C VAL A 69 -2.02 18.68 2.04
N HIS A 70 -2.15 17.35 1.91
CA HIS A 70 -2.74 16.72 0.74
C HIS A 70 -4.08 16.03 0.99
N GLY A 71 -4.50 15.81 2.22
CA GLY A 71 -5.66 14.97 2.55
C GLY A 71 -5.45 13.52 2.10
N ALA A 72 -6.55 12.81 1.83
CA ALA A 72 -6.55 11.37 1.47
C ALA A 72 -6.03 11.05 0.04
N ARG A 73 -5.14 11.89 -0.52
CA ARG A 73 -4.50 11.64 -1.82
C ARG A 73 -3.31 10.68 -1.64
N TRP A 74 -3.60 9.41 -1.37
CA TRP A 74 -2.59 8.41 -0.99
C TRP A 74 -1.47 8.23 -2.00
N ALA A 75 -1.77 8.29 -3.30
CA ALA A 75 -0.75 8.22 -4.35
C ALA A 75 0.25 9.40 -4.29
N ARG A 76 -0.24 10.59 -3.88
CA ARG A 76 0.62 11.77 -3.69
C ARG A 76 1.44 11.68 -2.41
N ILE A 77 0.88 11.09 -1.35
CA ILE A 77 1.63 10.87 -0.10
C ILE A 77 2.71 9.80 -0.33
N SER A 78 2.36 8.68 -0.95
CA SER A 78 3.31 7.59 -1.20
C SER A 78 4.44 7.98 -2.13
N SER A 79 4.27 8.95 -3.03
CA SER A 79 5.38 9.44 -3.86
C SER A 79 6.52 10.09 -3.06
N SER A 80 6.27 10.43 -1.79
CA SER A 80 7.27 11.01 -0.87
C SER A 80 7.80 10.01 0.16
N LEU A 81 7.35 8.75 0.10
CA LEU A 81 7.75 7.68 1.00
C LEU A 81 8.37 6.57 0.16
N PRO A 82 9.72 6.43 0.16
CA PRO A 82 10.36 5.37 -0.60
C PRO A 82 9.82 4.03 -0.16
N ASP A 83 9.69 3.10 -1.11
CA ASP A 83 9.34 1.70 -0.84
C ASP A 83 7.94 1.45 -0.26
N ARG A 84 7.13 2.50 -0.07
CA ARG A 84 5.73 2.41 0.35
C ARG A 84 4.81 2.70 -0.82
N ASN A 85 3.76 1.89 -0.97
CA ASN A 85 2.73 2.11 -1.97
C ASN A 85 1.50 2.82 -1.37
N PRO A 86 0.59 3.37 -2.20
CA PRO A 86 -0.57 4.13 -1.72
C PRO A 86 -1.47 3.34 -0.76
N GLY A 87 -1.64 2.04 -1.01
CA GLY A 87 -2.48 1.18 -0.17
C GLY A 87 -1.89 0.99 1.22
N MET A 88 -0.57 0.86 1.32
CA MET A 88 0.14 0.73 2.60
C MET A 88 0.04 2.01 3.43
N VAL A 89 0.20 3.16 2.78
CA VAL A 89 0.05 4.47 3.44
C VAL A 89 -1.37 4.65 3.98
N LYS A 90 -2.39 4.31 3.18
CA LYS A 90 -3.79 4.37 3.61
C LYS A 90 -4.01 3.47 4.83
N ALA A 91 -3.56 2.23 4.79
CA ALA A 91 -3.75 1.28 5.88
C ALA A 91 -3.06 1.76 7.17
N SER A 92 -1.83 2.27 7.07
CA SER A 92 -1.12 2.86 8.22
C SER A 92 -1.86 4.07 8.80
N TRP A 93 -2.45 4.92 7.96
CA TRP A 93 -3.27 6.04 8.43
C TRP A 93 -4.52 5.57 9.17
N GLU A 94 -5.25 4.60 8.62
CA GLU A 94 -6.46 4.03 9.23
C GLU A 94 -6.15 3.39 10.59
N GLU A 95 -5.04 2.66 10.69
CA GLU A 95 -4.54 2.08 11.95
C GLU A 95 -4.23 3.17 13.00
N MET A 96 -3.49 4.22 12.61
CA MET A 96 -3.18 5.34 13.51
C MET A 96 -4.44 6.07 13.98
N GLU A 97 -5.41 6.28 13.10
CA GLU A 97 -6.68 6.94 13.43
C GLU A 97 -7.53 6.13 14.40
N GLU A 98 -7.59 4.81 14.20
CA GLU A 98 -8.30 3.90 15.07
C GLU A 98 -7.67 3.87 16.48
N GLU A 99 -6.34 3.77 16.56
CA GLU A 99 -5.62 3.83 17.83
C GLU A 99 -5.86 5.17 18.56
N ARG A 100 -5.83 6.28 17.82
CA ARG A 100 -6.15 7.61 18.37
C ARG A 100 -7.55 7.68 18.97
N LYS A 101 -8.55 7.07 18.31
CA LYS A 101 -9.94 7.01 18.82
C LYS A 101 -10.01 6.17 20.09
N ARG A 102 -9.35 5.01 20.13
CA ARG A 102 -9.29 4.12 21.30
C ARG A 102 -8.67 4.82 22.52
N ILE A 103 -7.54 5.49 22.33
CA ILE A 103 -6.87 6.26 23.38
C ILE A 103 -7.80 7.37 23.91
N ARG A 104 -8.45 8.13 23.02
CA ARG A 104 -9.40 9.18 23.43
C ARG A 104 -10.57 8.63 24.23
N ALA A 105 -11.17 7.53 23.78
CA ALA A 105 -12.27 6.88 24.49
C ALA A 105 -11.83 6.43 25.90
N ARG A 106 -10.66 5.78 26.00
CA ARG A 106 -10.09 5.34 27.29
C ARG A 106 -9.81 6.50 28.23
N MET A 107 -9.25 7.61 27.73
CA MET A 107 -9.00 8.82 28.53
C MET A 107 -10.28 9.52 28.97
N SER A 108 -11.35 9.46 28.17
CA SER A 108 -12.66 9.98 28.57
C SER A 108 -13.28 9.15 29.69
N VAL A 109 -13.17 7.81 29.61
CA VAL A 109 -13.64 6.90 30.69
C VAL A 109 -12.83 7.13 31.97
N ALA A 110 -11.51 7.20 31.88
CA ALA A 110 -10.65 7.44 33.05
C ALA A 110 -10.95 8.78 33.76
N ARG A 111 -11.35 9.81 33.00
CA ARG A 111 -11.77 11.10 33.55
C ARG A 111 -13.15 11.09 34.22
N LEU A 112 -14.00 10.11 33.93
CA LEU A 112 -15.32 9.97 34.57
C LEU A 112 -15.26 9.11 35.85
N LEU A 113 -14.18 8.36 36.04
CA LEU A 113 -13.99 7.45 37.18
C LEU A 113 -13.14 8.06 38.31
N ASN A 114 -12.59 9.27 38.11
CA ASN A 114 -11.92 10.10 39.10
C ASN A 114 -12.78 11.31 39.43
#